data_AF-A0A939XYH2-F1
#
_entry.id   AF-A0A939XYH2-F1
#
_cell.length_a   1.000
_cell.length_b   1.000
_cell.length_c   1.000
_cell.angle_alpha   90.00
_cell.angle_beta   90.00
_cell.angle_gamma   90.00
#
_symmetry.space_group_name_H-M   'P 1'
#
loop_
_entity.id
_entity.type
_entity.pdbx_description
1 polymer ?
#
loop_
_entity_poly.entity_id
_entity_poly.type
_entity_poly.pdbx_seq_one_letter_code
_entity_poly.pdbx_strand_id
1 'polypeptide(L)'
;MNLDFDKLDGLLPAIIQDNATGKVLMLGFMNEEAYKKTLEIGKVTFYSRTRQCLWTKGETSGNFLNVVSMRDDCDHDTLLIKVNPVGPVCHTGADTCWDEENKADFSSLQFIEEAVLSSEKRVAADSPLAEKAAQLEVFMRSLVAEGFSMKDVISFLASQYGSK
;
A
#
# COMPACT_ATOMS: atom_id res chain seq x y z
N MET A 1 -13.76 -7.89 14.58
CA MET A 1 -12.70 -8.91 14.41
C MET A 1 -12.78 -9.84 15.60
N ASN A 2 -12.52 -11.13 15.39
CA ASN A 2 -12.63 -12.16 16.42
C ASN A 2 -11.25 -12.77 16.67
N LEU A 3 -10.35 -11.99 17.26
CA LEU A 3 -8.94 -12.33 17.41
C LEU A 3 -8.71 -13.44 18.44
N ASP A 4 -7.95 -14.46 18.06
CA ASP A 4 -7.61 -15.59 18.93
C ASP A 4 -6.24 -15.37 19.60
N PHE A 5 -6.23 -14.55 20.65
CA PHE A 5 -5.02 -14.29 21.43
C PHE A 5 -4.50 -15.55 22.14
N ASP A 6 -5.36 -16.53 22.44
CA ASP A 6 -4.99 -17.71 23.23
C ASP A 6 -4.13 -18.69 22.42
N LYS A 7 -4.32 -18.75 21.10
CA LYS A 7 -3.57 -19.65 20.19
C LYS A 7 -2.05 -19.41 20.20
N LEU A 8 -1.62 -18.19 20.51
CA LEU A 8 -0.23 -17.76 20.51
C LEU A 8 0.21 -17.17 21.86
N ASP A 9 -0.25 -17.78 22.96
CA ASP A 9 0.13 -17.43 24.34
C ASP A 9 -0.14 -15.95 24.70
N GLY A 10 -1.28 -15.41 24.25
CA GLY A 10 -1.72 -14.05 24.51
C GLY A 10 -1.11 -12.99 23.59
N LEU A 11 -0.40 -13.38 22.52
CA LEU A 11 0.32 -12.48 21.62
C LEU A 11 0.05 -12.77 20.15
N LEU A 12 -0.35 -11.76 19.41
CA LEU A 12 -0.54 -11.86 17.97
C LEU A 12 0.57 -11.15 17.19
N PRO A 13 1.11 -11.75 16.12
CA PRO A 13 1.86 -11.01 15.12
C PRO A 13 0.97 -9.93 14.47
N ALA A 14 1.53 -8.74 14.34
CA ALA A 14 0.93 -7.61 13.66
C ALA A 14 1.85 -7.15 12.53
N ILE A 15 1.42 -7.39 11.30
CA ILE A 15 2.06 -6.93 10.08
C ILE A 15 1.61 -5.49 9.83
N ILE A 16 2.57 -4.58 9.80
CA ILE A 16 2.32 -3.18 9.50
C ILE A 16 2.63 -2.95 8.03
N GLN A 17 1.66 -2.42 7.30
CA GLN A 17 1.81 -2.14 5.88
C GLN A 17 1.40 -0.70 5.58
N ASP A 18 2.17 -0.06 4.72
CA ASP A 18 1.83 1.28 4.25
C ASP A 18 0.53 1.24 3.44
N ASN A 19 -0.38 2.16 3.75
CA ASN A 19 -1.67 2.25 3.10
C ASN A 19 -1.59 2.76 1.66
N ALA A 20 -0.62 3.62 1.35
CA ALA A 20 -0.44 4.24 0.04
C ALA A 20 0.41 3.39 -0.91
N THR A 21 1.52 2.82 -0.44
CA THR A 21 2.46 2.08 -1.31
C THR A 21 2.22 0.59 -1.32
N GLY A 22 1.57 0.06 -0.28
CA GLY A 22 1.45 -1.38 -0.07
C GLY A 22 2.73 -2.07 0.43
N LYS A 23 3.80 -1.33 0.72
CA LYS A 23 5.02 -1.92 1.28
C LYS A 23 4.79 -2.38 2.72
N VAL A 24 5.34 -3.54 3.06
CA VAL A 24 5.38 -3.98 4.45
C VAL A 24 6.44 -3.13 5.15
N LEU A 25 6.05 -2.47 6.25
CA LEU A 25 6.88 -1.51 6.98
C LEU A 25 7.66 -2.19 8.10
N MET A 26 6.96 -3.01 8.89
CA MET A 26 7.55 -3.80 9.97
C MET A 26 6.60 -4.92 10.42
N LEU A 27 7.12 -5.82 11.24
CA LEU A 27 6.33 -6.75 12.04
C LEU A 27 6.56 -6.47 13.52
N GLY A 28 5.49 -6.47 14.30
CA GLY A 28 5.57 -6.44 15.76
C GLY A 28 4.59 -7.43 16.38
N PHE A 29 4.53 -7.45 17.71
CA PHE A 29 3.61 -8.28 18.46
C PHE A 29 2.65 -7.42 19.28
N MET A 30 1.40 -7.84 19.38
CA MET A 30 0.38 -7.19 20.19
C MET A 30 -0.24 -8.21 21.14
N ASN A 31 -0.32 -7.87 22.42
CA ASN A 31 -1.26 -8.52 23.32
C ASN A 31 -2.62 -7.81 23.23
N GLU A 32 -3.63 -8.32 23.94
CA GLU A 32 -4.98 -7.75 23.89
C GLU A 32 -5.01 -6.26 24.31
N GLU A 33 -4.21 -5.89 25.31
CA GLU A 33 -4.09 -4.49 25.77
C GLU A 33 -3.48 -3.56 24.71
N ALA A 34 -2.43 -4.01 24.01
CA ALA A 34 -1.80 -3.26 22.93
C ALA A 34 -2.76 -3.05 21.76
N TYR A 35 -3.56 -4.06 21.43
CA TYR A 35 -4.61 -3.96 20.43
C TYR A 35 -5.70 -2.96 20.83
N LYS A 36 -6.23 -3.06 22.07
CA LYS A 36 -7.22 -2.12 22.62
C LYS A 36 -6.70 -0.69 22.61
N LYS A 37 -5.44 -0.48 23.03
CA LYS A 37 -4.80 0.83 23.02
C LYS A 37 -4.63 1.39 21.60
N THR A 38 -4.27 0.53 20.65
CA THR A 38 -4.16 0.89 19.23
C THR A 38 -5.50 1.41 18.68
N LEU A 39 -6.60 0.72 19.00
CA LEU A 39 -7.96 1.15 18.66
C LEU A 39 -8.32 2.50 19.27
N GLU A 40 -7.99 2.69 20.55
CA GLU A 40 -8.31 3.90 21.30
C GLU A 40 -7.60 5.15 20.75
N ILE A 41 -6.29 5.06 20.52
CA ILE A 41 -5.46 6.23 20.21
C ILE A 41 -5.22 6.46 18.72
N GLY A 42 -5.65 5.51 17.87
CA GLY A 42 -5.45 5.55 16.42
C GLY A 42 -3.98 5.46 15.98
N LYS A 43 -3.10 4.95 16.85
CA LYS A 43 -1.65 4.78 16.58
C LYS A 43 -1.23 3.37 16.99
N VAL A 44 -0.33 2.78 16.22
CA VAL A 44 0.13 1.41 16.48
C VAL A 44 0.86 1.33 17.83
N THR A 45 0.29 0.55 18.74
CA THR A 45 0.89 0.17 20.02
C THR A 45 1.21 -1.31 20.01
N PHE A 46 2.46 -1.64 20.31
CA PHE A 46 2.94 -3.02 20.44
C PHE A 46 3.08 -3.41 21.90
N TYR A 47 3.24 -4.71 22.13
CA TYR A 47 3.72 -5.25 23.40
C TYR A 47 5.18 -5.70 23.25
N SER A 48 6.07 -5.12 24.04
CA SER A 48 7.46 -5.56 24.09
C SER A 48 7.58 -6.81 24.94
N ARG A 49 7.88 -7.95 24.32
CA ARG A 49 8.09 -9.22 25.04
C ARG A 49 9.29 -9.17 25.99
N THR A 50 10.32 -8.40 25.65
CA THR A 50 11.55 -8.27 26.46
C THR A 50 11.38 -7.30 27.62
N ARG A 51 10.64 -6.20 27.43
CA ARG A 51 10.39 -5.20 28.48
C ARG A 51 9.09 -5.43 29.25
N GLN A 52 8.27 -6.39 28.80
CA GLN A 52 6.96 -6.72 29.34
C GLN A 52 6.06 -5.50 29.55
N CYS A 53 6.02 -4.62 28.54
CA CYS A 53 5.25 -3.39 28.59
C CYS A 53 4.68 -3.00 27.22
N LEU A 54 3.65 -2.14 27.26
CA LEU A 54 3.12 -1.49 26.07
C LEU A 54 4.11 -0.45 25.55
N TRP A 55 4.23 -0.36 24.23
CA TRP A 55 5.09 0.59 23.55
C TRP A 55 4.37 1.15 22.32
N THR A 56 4.10 2.46 22.29
CA THR A 56 3.50 3.08 21.10
C THR A 56 4.59 3.46 20.13
N LYS A 57 4.55 2.92 18.91
CA LYS A 57 5.56 3.22 17.90
C LYS A 57 5.59 4.73 17.62
N GLY A 58 6.76 5.34 17.80
CA GLY A 58 6.95 6.77 17.62
C GLY A 58 6.93 7.59 18.92
N GLU A 59 6.61 7.01 20.08
CA GLU A 59 6.52 7.77 21.34
C GLU A 59 7.84 8.48 21.74
N THR A 60 8.99 7.92 21.35
CA THR A 60 10.31 8.54 21.58
C THR A 60 10.84 9.27 20.35
N SER A 61 10.63 8.72 19.15
CA SER A 61 11.24 9.22 17.92
C SER A 61 10.38 10.26 17.18
N GLY A 62 9.11 10.41 17.53
CA GLY A 62 8.12 11.16 16.75
C GLY A 62 7.60 10.40 15.51
N ASN A 63 8.22 9.28 15.14
CA ASN A 63 7.87 8.52 13.94
C ASN A 63 6.71 7.55 14.19
N PHE A 64 5.50 8.11 14.28
CA PHE A 64 4.26 7.39 14.53
C PHE A 64 3.75 6.60 13.33
N LEU A 65 2.93 5.59 13.60
CA LEU A 65 2.18 4.85 12.60
C LEU A 65 0.70 5.10 12.84
N ASN A 66 0.08 5.95 12.02
CA ASN A 66 -1.33 6.31 12.17
C ASN A 66 -2.20 5.23 11.52
N VAL A 67 -3.10 4.62 12.28
CA VAL A 67 -3.93 3.51 11.82
C VAL A 67 -4.96 4.00 10.80
N VAL A 68 -5.07 3.30 9.67
CA VAL A 68 -6.08 3.51 8.64
C VAL A 68 -7.12 2.39 8.66
N SER A 69 -6.66 1.14 8.69
CA SER A 69 -7.54 -0.02 8.83
C SER A 69 -6.81 -1.21 9.46
N MET A 70 -7.58 -2.14 10.00
CA MET A 70 -7.09 -3.39 10.58
C MET A 70 -7.93 -4.56 10.08
N ARG A 71 -7.28 -5.68 9.82
CA ARG A 71 -7.92 -6.96 9.50
C ARG A 71 -7.19 -8.10 10.18
N ASP A 72 -7.95 -9.09 10.59
CA ASP A 72 -7.49 -10.42 10.94
C ASP A 72 -7.39 -11.31 9.69
N ASP A 73 -6.56 -12.34 9.78
CA ASP A 73 -6.51 -13.41 8.78
C ASP A 73 -7.62 -14.46 9.01
N CYS A 74 -7.60 -15.53 8.19
CA CYS A 74 -8.72 -16.47 8.11
C CYS A 74 -8.91 -17.36 9.35
N ASP A 75 -7.86 -17.54 10.14
CA ASP A 75 -7.85 -18.29 11.40
C ASP A 75 -7.56 -17.40 12.62
N HIS A 76 -7.67 -16.09 12.41
CA HIS A 76 -7.75 -15.04 13.43
C HIS A 76 -6.53 -14.91 14.35
N ASP A 77 -5.36 -15.38 13.93
CA ASP A 77 -4.14 -15.36 14.74
C ASP A 77 -3.10 -14.34 14.27
N THR A 78 -3.39 -13.61 13.19
CA THR A 78 -2.50 -12.56 12.69
C THR A 78 -3.28 -11.30 12.35
N LEU A 79 -2.69 -10.14 12.65
CA LEU A 79 -3.23 -8.83 12.28
C LEU A 79 -2.47 -8.24 11.08
N LEU A 80 -3.20 -7.75 10.09
CA LEU A 80 -2.72 -6.80 9.10
C LEU A 80 -3.24 -5.40 9.43
N ILE A 81 -2.33 -4.47 9.65
CA ILE A 81 -2.64 -3.07 9.98
C ILE A 81 -2.11 -2.17 8.87
N LYS A 82 -3.04 -1.51 8.17
CA LYS A 82 -2.73 -0.46 7.21
C LYS A 82 -2.51 0.85 7.94
N VAL A 83 -1.40 1.53 7.66
CA VAL A 83 -1.03 2.78 8.34
C VAL A 83 -0.56 3.85 7.38
N ASN A 84 -0.62 5.10 7.84
CA ASN A 84 0.12 6.22 7.28
C ASN A 84 1.31 6.52 8.21
N PRO A 85 2.56 6.17 7.84
CA PRO A 85 3.73 6.43 8.67
C PRO A 85 4.08 7.92 8.69
N VAL A 86 4.57 8.39 9.84
CA VAL A 86 5.16 9.72 10.00
C VAL A 86 6.68 9.53 10.03
N GLY A 87 7.35 9.73 8.89
CA GLY A 87 8.81 9.53 8.79
C GLY A 87 9.26 8.05 8.78
N PRO A 88 10.56 7.78 8.93
CA PRO A 88 11.12 6.45 8.76
C PRO A 88 10.68 5.50 9.89
N VAL A 89 10.39 4.24 9.52
CA VAL A 89 9.88 3.25 10.46
C VAL A 89 11.01 2.58 11.24
N CYS A 90 12.12 2.29 10.57
CA CYS A 90 13.24 1.57 11.17
C CYS A 90 14.10 2.47 12.08
N HIS A 91 14.70 1.86 13.11
CA HIS A 91 15.61 2.56 14.02
C HIS A 91 16.94 2.96 13.35
N THR A 92 17.26 2.37 12.20
CA THR A 92 18.43 2.73 11.38
C THR A 92 18.21 3.99 10.54
N GLY A 93 16.98 4.51 10.49
CA GLY A 93 16.57 5.59 9.59
C GLY A 93 16.01 5.12 8.25
N ALA A 94 16.01 3.81 7.98
CA ALA A 94 15.37 3.24 6.79
C ALA A 94 13.84 3.31 6.86
N ASP A 95 13.22 3.35 5.69
CA ASP A 95 11.76 3.41 5.52
C ASP A 95 11.05 2.18 6.09
N THR A 96 11.62 0.99 5.86
CA THR A 96 11.09 -0.29 6.31
C THR A 96 12.13 -1.06 7.12
N CYS A 97 11.71 -2.06 7.89
CA CYS A 97 12.62 -2.97 8.59
C CYS A 97 13.42 -3.90 7.64
N TRP A 98 13.07 -3.94 6.35
CA TRP A 98 13.74 -4.75 5.33
C TRP A 98 14.69 -3.94 4.44
N ASP A 99 14.95 -2.67 4.78
CA ASP A 99 15.79 -1.76 3.99
C ASP A 99 15.27 -1.50 2.56
N GLU A 100 13.98 -1.73 2.34
CA GLU A 100 13.29 -1.35 1.11
C GLU A 100 12.86 0.11 1.17
N GLU A 101 12.92 0.81 0.03
CA GLU A 101 12.28 2.12 -0.13
C GLU A 101 10.76 1.98 -0.05
N ASN A 102 10.11 2.85 0.73
CA ASN A 102 8.66 2.89 0.84
C ASN A 102 8.06 3.68 -0.34
N LYS A 103 8.12 3.07 -1.52
CA LYS A 103 7.53 3.57 -2.76
C LYS A 103 6.66 2.49 -3.39
N ALA A 104 5.59 2.92 -4.05
CA ALA A 104 4.78 2.02 -4.87
C ALA A 104 5.65 1.49 -6.01
N ASP A 105 5.67 0.17 -6.16
CA ASP A 105 6.41 -0.50 -7.22
C ASP A 105 5.49 -0.74 -8.43
N PHE A 106 5.75 0.01 -9.50
CA PHE A 106 5.05 -0.12 -10.78
C PHE A 106 5.90 -0.83 -11.84
N SER A 107 7.00 -1.49 -11.46
CA SER A 107 7.88 -2.21 -12.40
C SER A 107 7.13 -3.28 -13.20
N SER A 108 6.12 -3.92 -12.62
CA SER A 108 5.24 -4.86 -13.31
C SER A 108 4.41 -4.22 -14.44
N LEU A 109 4.20 -2.90 -14.42
CA LEU A 109 3.57 -2.17 -15.53
C LEU A 109 4.56 -1.87 -16.67
N GLN A 110 5.88 -1.98 -16.45
CA GLN A 110 6.87 -1.79 -17.52
C GLN A 110 6.69 -2.83 -18.63
N PHE A 111 6.28 -4.05 -18.29
CA PHE A 111 5.94 -5.06 -19.31
C PHE A 111 4.75 -4.64 -20.17
N ILE A 112 3.76 -3.96 -19.59
CA ILE A 112 2.62 -3.43 -20.34
C ILE A 112 3.07 -2.28 -21.24
N GLU A 113 3.91 -1.37 -20.73
CA GLU A 113 4.50 -0.29 -21.52
C GLU A 113 5.32 -0.84 -22.70
N GLU A 114 6.21 -1.82 -22.46
CA GLU A 114 6.99 -2.49 -23.51
C GLU A 114 6.11 -3.26 -24.49
N ALA A 115 5.07 -3.95 -24.02
CA ALA A 115 4.11 -4.64 -24.89
C ALA A 115 3.34 -3.66 -25.77
N VAL A 116 2.91 -2.52 -25.24
CA VAL A 116 2.23 -1.45 -25.99
C VAL A 116 3.19 -0.85 -27.03
N LEU A 117 4.39 -0.41 -26.63
CA LEU A 117 5.39 0.17 -27.53
C LEU A 117 5.89 -0.81 -28.61
N SER A 118 6.01 -2.10 -28.26
CA SER A 118 6.38 -3.14 -29.22
C SER A 118 5.22 -3.53 -30.13
N SER A 119 3.97 -3.38 -29.69
CA SER A 119 2.80 -3.52 -30.54
C SER A 119 2.70 -2.38 -31.56
N GLU A 120 3.04 -1.14 -31.19
CA GLU A 120 3.15 -0.01 -32.13
C GLU A 120 4.20 -0.27 -33.22
N LYS A 121 5.34 -0.89 -32.86
CA LYS A 121 6.37 -1.30 -33.84
C LYS A 121 5.96 -2.49 -34.72
N ARG A 122 5.00 -3.31 -34.29
CA ARG A 122 4.49 -4.48 -35.05
C ARG A 122 3.21 -4.19 -35.83
N VAL A 123 2.50 -3.12 -35.50
CA VAL A 123 1.45 -2.59 -36.36
C VAL A 123 2.16 -1.87 -37.51
N ALA A 124 2.46 -2.64 -38.56
CA ALA A 124 2.78 -2.10 -39.86
C ALA A 124 1.77 -1.00 -40.23
N ALA A 125 2.28 0.05 -40.84
CA ALA A 125 1.73 1.41 -40.96
C ALA A 125 0.28 1.59 -41.48
N ASP A 126 -0.49 0.54 -41.74
CA ASP A 126 -1.81 0.60 -42.40
C ASP A 126 -2.93 -0.20 -41.68
N SER A 127 -2.83 -0.47 -40.36
CA SER A 127 -3.95 -1.13 -39.65
C SER A 127 -4.92 -0.11 -39.00
N PRO A 128 -6.25 -0.37 -39.00
CA PRO A 128 -7.24 0.45 -38.30
C PRO A 128 -7.00 0.62 -36.79
N LEU A 129 -6.16 -0.24 -36.18
CA LEU A 129 -5.75 -0.10 -34.78
C LEU A 129 -4.67 0.96 -34.57
N ALA A 130 -3.79 1.22 -35.55
CA ALA A 130 -2.78 2.27 -35.44
C ALA A 130 -3.41 3.65 -35.37
N GLU A 131 -4.46 3.88 -36.18
CA GLU A 131 -5.18 5.15 -36.18
C GLU A 131 -5.92 5.38 -34.85
N LYS A 132 -6.50 4.33 -34.26
CA LYS A 132 -7.12 4.40 -32.93
C LYS A 132 -6.11 4.59 -31.80
N ALA A 133 -4.95 3.95 -31.87
CA ALA A 133 -3.88 4.14 -30.88
C ALA A 133 -3.32 5.56 -30.92
N ALA A 134 -3.08 6.11 -32.12
CA ALA A 134 -2.65 7.49 -32.31
C ALA A 134 -3.69 8.50 -31.83
N GLN A 135 -4.99 8.26 -32.10
CA GLN A 135 -6.08 9.08 -31.57
C GLN A 135 -6.14 9.04 -30.04
N LEU A 136 -5.93 7.87 -29.44
CA LEU A 136 -5.89 7.73 -27.99
C LEU A 136 -4.68 8.48 -27.41
N GLU A 137 -3.50 8.37 -28.00
CA GLU A 137 -2.30 9.06 -27.53
C GLU A 137 -2.44 10.59 -27.60
N VAL A 138 -2.98 11.12 -28.71
CA VAL A 138 -3.26 12.56 -28.87
C VAL A 138 -4.29 13.04 -27.85
N PHE A 139 -5.34 12.25 -27.60
CA PHE A 139 -6.36 12.56 -26.60
C PHE A 139 -5.80 12.54 -25.17
N MET A 140 -4.97 11.56 -24.83
CA MET A 140 -4.30 11.48 -23.53
C MET A 140 -3.39 12.68 -23.31
N ARG A 141 -2.63 13.09 -24.34
CA ARG A 141 -1.76 14.28 -24.28
C ARG A 141 -2.57 15.57 -24.13
N SER A 142 -3.74 15.71 -24.77
CA SER A 142 -4.58 16.90 -24.62
C SER A 142 -5.18 17.02 -23.22
N LEU A 143 -5.63 15.89 -22.63
CA LEU A 143 -6.16 15.89 -21.27
C LEU A 143 -5.09 16.28 -20.22
N VAL A 144 -3.86 15.80 -20.38
CA VAL A 144 -2.73 16.21 -19.52
C VAL A 144 -2.41 17.70 -19.71
N ALA A 145 -2.46 18.22 -20.94
CA ALA A 145 -2.24 19.65 -21.21
C ALA A 145 -3.34 20.56 -20.65
N GLU A 146 -4.57 20.05 -20.54
CA GLU A 146 -5.72 20.73 -19.91
C GLU A 146 -5.73 20.59 -18.38
N GLY A 147 -4.75 19.91 -17.79
CA GLY A 147 -4.58 19.80 -16.34
C GLY A 147 -5.39 18.69 -15.67
N PHE A 148 -5.94 17.74 -16.44
CA PHE A 148 -6.60 16.57 -15.87
C PHE A 148 -5.59 15.64 -15.20
N SER A 149 -5.94 15.11 -14.03
CA SER A 149 -5.10 14.14 -13.34
C SER A 149 -5.23 12.76 -14.01
N MET A 150 -4.21 11.90 -13.87
CA MET A 150 -4.24 10.54 -14.41
C MET A 150 -5.46 9.73 -13.93
N LYS A 151 -6.00 10.05 -12.73
CA LYS A 151 -7.23 9.44 -12.21
C LYS A 151 -8.49 9.86 -12.98
N ASP A 152 -8.55 11.11 -13.43
CA ASP A 152 -9.69 11.62 -14.20
C ASP A 152 -9.71 11.00 -15.59
N VAL A 153 -8.52 10.87 -16.19
CA VAL A 153 -8.31 10.23 -17.48
C VAL A 153 -8.72 8.75 -17.44
N ILE A 154 -8.28 8.01 -16.42
CA ILE A 154 -8.64 6.60 -16.23
C ILE A 154 -10.14 6.43 -15.98
N SER A 155 -10.76 7.30 -15.17
CA SER A 155 -12.20 7.26 -14.89
C SER A 155 -13.04 7.54 -16.14
N PHE A 156 -12.61 8.50 -16.97
CA PHE A 156 -13.25 8.81 -18.24
C PHE A 156 -13.19 7.63 -19.21
N LEU A 157 -12.02 7.03 -19.41
CA LEU A 157 -11.85 5.88 -20.29
C LEU A 157 -12.64 4.64 -19.80
N ALA A 158 -12.68 4.41 -18.49
CA ALA A 158 -13.51 3.36 -17.90
C ALA A 158 -15.01 3.59 -18.15
N SER A 159 -15.47 4.85 -18.17
CA SER A 159 -16.88 5.18 -18.46
C SER A 159 -17.26 5.02 -19.94
N GLN A 160 -16.30 5.19 -20.86
CA GLN A 160 -16.53 5.12 -22.31
C GLN A 160 -16.35 3.70 -22.87
N TYR A 161 -15.45 2.91 -22.29
CA TYR A 161 -15.03 1.61 -22.85
C TYR A 161 -15.13 0.44 -21.86
N GLY A 162 -15.50 0.68 -20.60
CA GLY A 162 -15.80 -0.39 -19.65
C GLY A 162 -17.05 -1.16 -20.08
N SER A 163 -16.91 -2.46 -20.34
CA SER A 163 -18.07 -3.35 -20.53
C SER A 163 -18.96 -3.33 -19.29
N LYS A 164 -20.27 -3.34 -19.52
CA LYS A 164 -21.26 -3.69 -18.49
C LYS A 164 -21.02 -5.10 -17.95
#